data_AF-A0A3B9N5H8-F1
#
_entry.id   AF-A0A3B9N5H8-F1
#
_cell.length_a   1.000
_cell.length_b   1.000
_cell.length_c   1.000
_cell.angle_alpha   90.00
_cell.angle_beta   90.00
_cell.angle_gamma   90.00
#
_symmetry.space_group_name_H-M   'P 1'
#
loop_
_entity.id
_entity.type
_entity.pdbx_description
1 polymer ?
#
loop_
_entity_poly.entity_id
_entity_poly.type
_entity_poly.pdbx_seq_one_letter_code
_entity_poly.pdbx_strand_id
1 'polypeptide(L)'
;MKKENLTPIKRNDTCIVCGAKFEPRKDKLYCSDTCKQKAYNDRKQKEEMEGIGNNSNCLTNEAKQNILYTFYFKEYELVKETAKNIEGFKLAQNLTLEEYCFFRKNLSGEVSIDFIIEYIDNFDQEDLIDNNRKLKKKYDDFLDIYHSRSITLNELPEYLRDVTENS
;
A
#
# COMPACT_ATOMS: atom_id res chain seq x y z
N MET A 1 9.34 35.91 -14.62
CA MET A 1 8.45 34.97 -13.88
C MET A 1 7.13 34.86 -14.64
N LYS A 2 6.89 33.73 -15.31
CA LYS A 2 5.66 33.48 -16.08
C LYS A 2 4.56 33.04 -15.10
N LYS A 3 3.45 33.78 -15.05
CA LYS A 3 2.28 33.38 -14.25
C LYS A 3 1.56 32.27 -15.01
N GLU A 4 1.58 31.06 -14.46
CA GLU A 4 0.87 29.92 -15.01
C GLU A 4 -0.65 30.14 -14.88
N ASN A 5 -1.36 29.95 -15.99
CA ASN A 5 -2.82 30.07 -16.07
C ASN A 5 -3.46 28.85 -15.41
N LEU A 6 -3.87 29.00 -14.14
CA LEU A 6 -4.71 28.02 -13.45
C LEU A 6 -6.08 27.95 -14.12
N THR A 7 -6.43 26.78 -14.65
CA THR A 7 -7.76 26.52 -15.21
C THR A 7 -8.82 26.70 -14.13
N PRO A 8 -9.95 27.38 -14.43
CA PRO A 8 -10.98 27.68 -13.45
C PRO A 8 -11.59 26.38 -12.90
N ILE A 9 -11.50 26.20 -11.58
CA ILE A 9 -12.10 25.07 -10.88
C ILE A 9 -13.62 25.16 -11.05
N LYS A 10 -14.19 24.20 -11.78
CA LYS A 10 -15.65 24.08 -11.96
C LYS A 10 -16.27 23.79 -10.60
N ARG A 11 -17.08 24.72 -10.10
CA ARG A 11 -17.75 24.59 -8.79
C ARG A 11 -19.05 23.81 -8.96
N ASN A 12 -19.34 22.93 -8.00
CA ASN A 12 -20.62 22.23 -7.94
C ASN A 12 -21.70 23.19 -7.44
N ASP A 13 -22.76 23.35 -8.23
CA ASP A 13 -23.94 24.17 -7.91
C ASP A 13 -25.17 23.31 -7.59
N THR A 14 -25.02 21.98 -7.60
CA THR A 14 -26.13 21.03 -7.49
C THR A 14 -25.84 20.01 -6.38
N CYS A 15 -26.80 19.81 -5.48
CA CYS A 15 -26.62 18.90 -4.35
C CYS A 15 -26.64 17.45 -4.79
N ILE A 16 -25.63 16.68 -4.38
CA ILE A 16 -25.52 15.25 -4.75
C ILE A 16 -26.60 14.35 -4.13
N VAL A 17 -27.32 14.84 -3.11
CA VAL A 17 -28.32 14.06 -2.36
C VAL A 17 -29.75 14.31 -2.85
N CYS A 18 -30.09 15.57 -3.15
CA CYS A 18 -31.45 15.95 -3.50
C CYS A 18 -31.58 16.64 -4.88
N GLY A 19 -30.46 16.93 -5.56
CA GLY A 19 -30.47 17.62 -6.84
C GLY A 19 -30.83 19.11 -6.78
N ALA A 20 -31.06 19.67 -5.59
CA ALA A 20 -31.36 21.10 -5.45
C ALA A 20 -30.16 21.96 -5.85
N LYS A 21 -30.43 23.03 -6.61
CA LYS A 21 -29.42 24.03 -6.95
C LYS A 21 -29.11 24.93 -5.74
N PHE A 22 -27.85 25.26 -5.54
CA PHE A 22 -27.38 26.16 -4.49
C PHE A 22 -26.24 27.04 -5.00
N GLU A 23 -26.01 28.17 -4.33
CA GLU A 23 -24.92 29.08 -4.69
C GLU A 23 -23.56 28.38 -4.56
N PRO A 24 -22.77 28.27 -5.64
CA PRO A 24 -21.55 27.46 -5.66
C PRO A 24 -20.47 28.06 -4.74
N ARG A 25 -20.16 27.33 -3.67
CA ARG A 25 -19.09 27.64 -2.72
C ARG A 25 -17.93 26.68 -2.89
N LYS A 26 -16.71 27.13 -2.55
CA LYS A 26 -15.51 26.29 -2.61
C LYS A 26 -15.75 25.03 -1.75
N ASP A 27 -15.58 23.86 -2.36
CA ASP A 27 -15.64 22.53 -1.72
C ASP A 27 -17.01 22.12 -1.11
N LYS A 28 -18.11 22.80 -1.43
CA LYS A 28 -19.44 22.42 -0.92
C LYS A 28 -20.16 21.46 -1.86
N LEU A 29 -20.58 20.31 -1.34
CA LEU A 29 -21.31 19.26 -2.09
C LEU A 29 -22.80 19.16 -1.74
N TYR A 30 -23.21 19.78 -0.63
CA TYR A 30 -24.55 19.65 -0.05
C TYR A 30 -25.24 21.00 0.07
N CYS A 31 -26.53 21.07 -0.28
CA CYS A 31 -27.30 22.32 -0.13
C CYS A 31 -27.55 22.67 1.34
N SER A 32 -27.61 21.66 2.23
CA SER A 32 -28.00 21.78 3.65
C SER A 32 -27.31 20.74 4.53
N ASP A 33 -27.31 20.96 5.85
CA ASP A 33 -26.79 20.00 6.83
C ASP A 33 -27.62 18.71 6.88
N THR A 34 -28.93 18.80 6.61
CA THR A 34 -29.80 17.62 6.51
C THR A 34 -29.38 16.72 5.35
N CYS A 35 -29.05 17.27 4.19
CA CYS A 35 -28.50 16.49 3.07
C CYS A 35 -27.12 15.89 3.40
N LYS A 36 -26.26 16.64 4.08
CA LYS A 36 -24.96 16.13 4.54
C LYS A 36 -25.12 14.94 5.48
N GLN A 37 -26.04 15.03 6.45
CA GLN A 37 -26.32 13.95 7.39
C GLN A 37 -26.95 12.73 6.70
N LYS A 38 -27.84 12.96 5.73
CA LYS A 38 -28.42 11.88 4.92
C LYS A 38 -27.34 11.12 4.14
N ALA A 39 -26.45 11.81 3.42
CA ALA A 39 -25.34 11.17 2.72
C ALA A 39 -24.42 10.36 3.64
N TYR A 40 -24.17 10.86 4.86
CA TYR A 40 -23.39 10.15 5.86
C TYR A 40 -24.09 8.84 6.29
N ASN A 41 -25.39 8.90 6.58
CA ASN A 41 -26.17 7.73 6.97
C ASN A 41 -26.30 6.71 5.83
N ASP A 42 -26.52 7.16 4.59
CA ASP A 42 -26.62 6.29 3.42
C ASP A 42 -25.30 5.53 3.19
N ARG A 43 -24.14 6.20 3.34
CA ARG A 43 -22.83 5.55 3.26
C ARG A 43 -22.66 4.52 4.38
N LYS A 44 -23.02 4.87 5.61
CA LYS A 44 -22.93 3.96 6.77
C LYS A 44 -23.80 2.72 6.58
N GLN A 45 -25.05 2.88 6.14
CA GLN A 45 -25.95 1.76 5.88
C GLN A 45 -25.44 0.87 4.74
N LYS A 46 -24.87 1.46 3.69
CA LYS A 46 -24.26 0.69 2.60
C LYS A 46 -23.07 -0.14 3.08
N GLU A 47 -22.21 0.44 3.93
CA GLU A 47 -21.10 -0.27 4.58
C GLU A 47 -21.59 -1.42 5.48
N GLU A 48 -22.72 -1.25 6.18
CA GLU A 48 -23.34 -2.30 7.00
C GLU A 48 -23.95 -3.42 6.15
N MET A 49 -24.62 -3.09 5.04
CA MET A 49 -25.29 -4.07 4.17
C MET A 49 -24.33 -4.86 3.28
N GLU A 50 -23.23 -4.25 2.82
CA GLU A 50 -22.28 -4.92 1.93
C GLU A 50 -21.40 -5.96 2.66
N GLY A 51 -21.51 -6.11 3.99
CA GLY A 51 -20.77 -7.11 4.78
C GLY A 51 -19.24 -6.93 4.78
N ILE A 52 -18.74 -6.07 3.89
CA ILE A 52 -17.41 -5.49 3.88
C ILE A 52 -17.49 -4.31 4.82
N GLY A 53 -17.43 -4.60 6.12
CA GLY A 53 -17.19 -3.58 7.12
C GLY A 53 -15.90 -2.86 6.73
N ASN A 54 -16.01 -1.69 6.10
CA ASN A 54 -14.92 -0.75 5.89
C ASN A 54 -14.56 -0.12 7.24
N ASN A 55 -14.14 -0.96 8.17
CA ASN A 55 -13.35 -0.59 9.33
C ASN A 55 -11.91 -0.33 8.88
N SER A 56 -11.74 0.49 7.83
CA SER A 56 -10.43 0.96 7.35
C SER A 56 -9.77 1.94 8.34
N ASN A 57 -10.39 2.16 9.51
CA ASN A 57 -9.80 2.84 10.66
C ASN A 57 -9.85 2.03 11.98
N CYS A 58 -10.17 0.73 11.96
CA CYS A 58 -10.10 -0.10 13.17
C CYS A 58 -9.73 -1.57 12.92
N LEU A 59 -8.89 -1.85 11.93
CA LEU A 59 -7.88 -2.86 12.19
C LEU A 59 -6.96 -2.23 13.24
N THR A 60 -7.00 -2.73 14.48
CA THR A 60 -5.99 -2.38 15.48
C THR A 60 -4.62 -2.50 14.81
N ASN A 61 -3.65 -1.65 15.18
CA ASN A 61 -2.31 -1.73 14.61
C ASN A 61 -1.74 -3.17 14.68
N GLU A 62 -2.20 -3.97 15.63
CA GLU A 62 -1.90 -5.39 15.79
C GLU A 62 -2.46 -6.29 14.67
N ALA A 63 -3.68 -6.04 14.17
CA ALA A 63 -4.26 -6.84 13.09
C ALA A 63 -3.67 -6.48 11.71
N LYS A 64 -3.20 -5.23 11.51
CA LYS A 64 -2.35 -4.88 10.36
C LYS A 64 -0.92 -5.45 10.47
N GLN A 65 -0.42 -5.68 11.70
CA GLN A 65 0.87 -6.31 11.95
C GLN A 65 0.87 -7.85 11.77
N ASN A 66 -0.31 -8.47 11.74
CA ASN A 66 -0.49 -9.91 11.56
C ASN A 66 -0.96 -10.32 10.16
N ILE A 67 -0.81 -9.46 9.15
CA ILE A 67 -0.73 -9.96 7.78
C ILE A 67 0.59 -10.74 7.73
N LEU A 68 0.49 -12.04 7.94
CA LEU A 68 1.58 -12.98 7.80
C LEU A 68 2.00 -12.91 6.32
N TYR A 69 2.97 -12.06 6.01
CA TYR A 69 3.48 -11.94 4.66
C TYR A 69 4.03 -13.30 4.27
N THR A 70 3.28 -13.99 3.39
CA THR A 70 3.69 -15.28 2.87
C THR A 70 4.77 -14.98 1.84
N PHE A 71 6.02 -15.02 2.31
CA PHE A 71 7.19 -14.85 1.47
C PHE A 71 7.49 -16.18 0.79
N TYR A 72 7.57 -16.16 -0.53
CA TYR A 72 7.98 -17.32 -1.31
C TYR A 72 9.39 -17.07 -1.85
N PHE A 73 10.36 -17.86 -1.39
CA PHE A 73 11.75 -17.74 -1.84
C PHE A 73 11.90 -17.85 -3.37
N LYS A 74 11.08 -18.69 -4.00
CA LYS A 74 11.00 -18.81 -5.46
C LYS A 74 10.56 -17.52 -6.15
N GLU A 75 9.66 -16.75 -5.55
CA GLU A 75 9.21 -15.44 -6.09
C GLU A 75 10.38 -14.46 -6.11
N TYR A 76 11.18 -14.43 -5.03
CA TYR A 76 12.41 -13.63 -4.96
C TYR A 76 13.45 -14.05 -6.00
N GLU A 77 13.70 -15.35 -6.17
CA GLU A 77 14.63 -15.84 -7.20
C GLU A 77 14.19 -15.42 -8.61
N LEU A 78 12.90 -15.57 -8.92
CA LEU A 78 12.32 -15.15 -10.20
C LEU A 78 12.44 -13.65 -10.43
N VAL A 79 12.18 -12.81 -9.41
CA VAL A 79 12.35 -11.36 -9.49
C VAL A 79 13.81 -11.02 -9.79
N LYS A 80 14.76 -11.66 -9.11
CA LYS A 80 16.19 -11.41 -9.29
C LYS A 80 16.70 -11.87 -10.66
N GLU A 81 16.24 -13.01 -11.15
CA GLU A 81 16.57 -13.52 -12.48
C GLU A 81 15.99 -12.61 -13.57
N THR A 82 14.72 -12.24 -13.44
CA THR A 82 14.02 -11.39 -14.41
C THR A 82 14.66 -10.00 -14.46
N ALA A 83 14.98 -9.39 -13.32
CA ALA A 83 15.62 -8.07 -13.26
C ALA A 83 17.01 -8.03 -13.93
N LYS A 84 17.77 -9.13 -13.94
CA LYS A 84 19.06 -9.22 -14.66
C LYS A 84 18.90 -9.11 -16.18
N ASN A 85 17.75 -9.50 -16.70
CA ASN A 85 17.48 -9.51 -18.13
C ASN A 85 16.91 -8.18 -18.64
N ILE A 86 16.60 -7.22 -17.75
CA ILE A 86 16.01 -5.94 -18.12
C ILE A 86 17.06 -4.83 -17.96
N GLU A 87 17.35 -4.11 -19.04
CA GLU A 87 18.22 -2.94 -19.01
C GLU A 87 17.55 -1.77 -18.27
N GLY A 88 18.31 -1.07 -17.42
CA GLY A 88 17.85 0.10 -16.68
C GLY A 88 17.49 -0.17 -15.21
N PHE A 89 17.17 -1.42 -14.85
CA PHE A 89 16.65 -1.79 -13.53
C PHE A 89 17.76 -2.08 -12.50
N LYS A 90 18.60 -1.09 -12.22
CA LYS A 90 19.83 -1.27 -11.41
C LYS A 90 19.55 -1.69 -9.97
N LEU A 91 18.45 -1.22 -9.37
CA LEU A 91 18.12 -1.54 -7.99
C LEU A 91 17.65 -2.99 -7.86
N ALA A 92 16.73 -3.41 -8.75
CA ALA A 92 16.22 -4.78 -8.74
C ALA A 92 17.31 -5.83 -9.05
N GLN A 93 18.35 -5.47 -9.81
CA GLN A 93 19.49 -6.36 -10.11
C GLN A 93 20.35 -6.70 -8.89
N ASN A 94 20.50 -5.75 -7.96
CA ASN A 94 21.32 -5.91 -6.75
C ASN A 94 20.51 -6.15 -5.49
N LEU A 95 19.23 -6.49 -5.67
CA LEU A 95 18.28 -6.64 -4.58
C LEU A 95 18.70 -7.75 -3.61
N THR A 96 18.87 -7.38 -2.35
CA THR A 96 19.03 -8.31 -1.23
C THR A 96 17.69 -8.93 -0.84
N LEU A 97 17.73 -10.03 -0.09
CA LEU A 97 16.52 -10.69 0.38
C LEU A 97 15.74 -9.78 1.35
N GLU A 98 16.45 -9.05 2.20
CA GLU A 98 15.91 -8.10 3.17
C GLU A 98 15.18 -6.94 2.49
N GLU A 99 15.80 -6.34 1.48
CA GLU A 99 15.18 -5.29 0.66
C GLU A 99 13.96 -5.82 -0.08
N TYR A 100 14.06 -7.01 -0.67
CA TYR A 100 12.92 -7.66 -1.30
C TYR A 100 11.75 -7.78 -0.33
N CYS A 101 11.98 -8.34 0.86
CA CYS A 101 10.96 -8.49 1.89
C CYS A 101 10.37 -7.15 2.31
N PHE A 102 11.20 -6.11 2.42
CA PHE A 102 10.77 -4.77 2.74
C PHE A 102 9.86 -4.15 1.66
N PHE A 103 10.14 -4.37 0.38
CA PHE A 103 9.29 -3.88 -0.69
C PHE A 103 8.02 -4.71 -0.81
N ARG A 104 8.17 -6.04 -0.80
CA ARG A 104 7.09 -7.00 -1.00
C ARG A 104 5.98 -6.89 0.04
N LYS A 105 6.30 -6.54 1.30
CA LYS A 105 5.29 -6.31 2.35
C LYS A 105 4.37 -5.12 2.08
N ASN A 106 4.74 -4.20 1.20
CA ASN A 106 3.87 -3.06 0.83
C ASN A 106 2.94 -3.41 -0.33
N LEU A 107 3.06 -4.62 -0.89
CA LEU A 107 2.26 -5.11 -2.00
C LEU A 107 1.25 -6.13 -1.46
N SER A 108 0.00 -6.02 -1.93
CA SER A 108 -1.10 -6.90 -1.49
C SER A 108 -1.76 -7.56 -2.69
N GLY A 109 -2.32 -8.76 -2.47
CA GLY A 109 -2.94 -9.56 -3.52
C GLY A 109 -1.94 -10.35 -4.37
N GLU A 110 -2.43 -10.85 -5.51
CA GLU A 110 -1.62 -11.50 -6.54
C GLU A 110 -0.94 -10.42 -7.38
N VAL A 111 0.40 -10.42 -7.38
CA VAL A 111 1.20 -9.40 -8.04
C VAL A 111 2.14 -10.09 -9.03
N SER A 112 2.16 -9.63 -10.27
CA SER A 112 3.08 -10.14 -11.29
C SER A 112 4.53 -9.77 -10.98
N ILE A 113 5.47 -10.61 -11.40
CA ILE A 113 6.92 -10.37 -11.29
C ILE A 113 7.33 -9.01 -11.88
N ASP A 114 6.82 -8.67 -13.07
CA ASP A 114 7.12 -7.40 -13.75
C ASP A 114 6.70 -6.19 -12.91
N PHE A 115 5.51 -6.24 -12.31
CA PHE A 115 5.02 -5.20 -11.41
C PHE A 115 5.88 -5.08 -10.14
N ILE A 116 6.36 -6.18 -9.58
CA ILE A 116 7.25 -6.13 -8.41
C ILE A 116 8.56 -5.42 -8.79
N ILE A 117 9.12 -5.75 -9.96
CA ILE A 117 10.36 -5.14 -10.46
C ILE A 117 10.16 -3.64 -10.72
N GLU A 118 9.09 -3.25 -11.41
CA GLU A 118 8.72 -1.86 -11.65
C GLU A 118 8.50 -1.10 -10.34
N TYR A 119 7.79 -1.71 -9.38
CA TYR A 119 7.58 -1.12 -8.07
C TYR A 119 8.90 -0.87 -7.35
N ILE A 120 9.82 -1.83 -7.36
CA ILE A 120 11.13 -1.72 -6.70
C ILE A 120 11.98 -0.64 -7.37
N ASP A 121 12.07 -0.62 -8.70
CA ASP A 121 12.96 0.29 -9.43
C ASP A 121 12.45 1.73 -9.46
N ASN A 122 11.14 1.93 -9.28
CA ASN A 122 10.57 3.25 -9.01
C ASN A 122 11.04 3.85 -7.66
N PHE A 123 11.72 3.08 -6.80
CA PHE A 123 12.44 3.65 -5.66
C PHE A 123 13.85 4.05 -6.10
N ASP A 124 14.14 5.34 -6.04
CA ASP A 124 15.47 5.85 -6.34
C ASP A 124 16.48 5.34 -5.28
N GLN A 125 17.63 4.82 -5.73
CA GLN A 125 18.73 4.49 -4.83
C GLN A 125 19.22 5.72 -4.08
N GLU A 126 19.16 6.90 -4.69
CA GLU A 126 19.48 8.17 -4.03
C GLU A 126 18.43 8.55 -2.96
N ASP A 127 17.17 8.11 -3.12
CA ASP A 127 16.11 8.33 -2.12
C ASP A 127 16.25 7.44 -0.89
N LEU A 128 16.84 6.25 -1.02
CA LEU A 128 17.18 5.39 0.12
C LEU A 128 18.39 5.92 0.90
N ILE A 129 19.31 6.63 0.23
CA ILE A 129 20.57 7.08 0.81
C ILE A 129 20.46 8.49 1.42
N ASP A 130 19.79 9.46 0.79
CA ASP A 130 19.85 10.87 1.24
C ASP A 130 18.47 11.57 1.38
N ASN A 131 17.51 11.36 0.48
CA ASN A 131 16.35 12.27 0.41
C ASN A 131 15.07 11.79 1.11
N ASN A 132 14.96 10.51 1.44
CA ASN A 132 13.76 9.99 2.08
C ASN A 132 14.07 9.45 3.48
N ARG A 133 14.51 10.34 4.38
CA ARG A 133 14.72 10.07 5.83
C ARG A 133 13.57 9.27 6.46
N LYS A 134 12.35 9.40 5.94
CA LYS A 134 11.19 8.61 6.35
C LYS A 134 11.22 7.17 5.85
N LEU A 135 11.60 6.93 4.59
CA LEU A 135 11.70 5.58 4.03
C LEU A 135 12.88 4.82 4.61
N LYS A 136 14.05 5.46 4.70
CA LYS A 136 15.24 4.87 5.34
C LYS A 136 14.95 4.50 6.79
N LYS A 137 14.32 5.39 7.56
CA LYS A 137 13.85 5.07 8.91
C LYS A 137 12.89 3.87 8.92
N LYS A 138 11.90 3.81 8.02
CA LYS A 138 10.98 2.66 7.92
C LYS A 138 11.70 1.36 7.57
N TYR A 139 12.78 1.43 6.79
CA TYR A 139 13.61 0.29 6.44
C TYR A 139 14.44 -0.17 7.64
N ASP A 140 15.07 0.77 8.34
CA ASP A 140 15.85 0.47 9.56
C ASP A 140 14.94 -0.10 10.66
N ASP A 141 13.77 0.52 10.91
CA ASP A 141 12.75 0.01 11.83
C ASP A 141 12.29 -1.41 11.42
N PHE A 142 12.26 -1.70 10.11
CA PHE A 142 11.93 -3.03 9.60
C PHE A 142 13.05 -4.04 9.84
N LEU A 143 14.31 -3.68 9.58
CA LEU A 143 15.47 -4.54 9.83
C LEU A 143 15.58 -4.87 11.33
N ASP A 144 15.36 -3.90 12.20
CA ASP A 144 15.32 -4.11 13.65
C ASP A 144 14.27 -5.16 14.00
N ILE A 145 13.05 -5.09 13.44
CA ILE A 145 12.00 -6.09 13.67
C ILE A 145 12.37 -7.44 13.05
N TYR A 146 12.87 -7.45 11.82
CA TYR A 146 13.22 -8.64 11.05
C TYR A 146 14.32 -9.45 11.73
N HIS A 147 15.33 -8.79 12.28
CA HIS A 147 16.44 -9.44 12.98
C HIS A 147 16.18 -9.64 14.48
N SER A 148 15.39 -8.80 15.15
CA SER A 148 15.03 -8.98 16.57
C SER A 148 14.08 -10.15 16.79
N ARG A 149 13.23 -10.46 15.81
CA ARG A 149 12.52 -11.73 15.76
C ARG A 149 13.52 -12.82 15.42
N SER A 150 14.17 -13.35 16.46
CA SER A 150 14.54 -14.76 16.47
C SER A 150 13.24 -15.54 16.23
N ILE A 151 12.93 -15.81 14.97
CA ILE A 151 11.83 -16.70 14.59
C ILE A 151 12.15 -18.01 15.27
N THR A 152 11.50 -18.30 16.39
CA THR A 152 11.46 -19.66 16.87
C THR A 152 10.63 -20.39 15.82
N LEU A 153 11.29 -21.23 15.02
CA LEU A 153 10.68 -22.08 13.98
C LEU A 153 9.46 -22.90 14.48
N ASN A 154 9.22 -22.93 15.79
CA ASN A 154 8.15 -23.67 16.44
C ASN A 154 6.74 -23.07 16.26
N GLU A 155 6.62 -21.84 15.75
CA GLU A 155 5.31 -21.22 15.45
C GLU A 155 4.96 -21.22 13.95
N LEU A 156 5.72 -21.93 13.12
CA LEU A 156 5.33 -22.14 11.72
C LEU A 156 4.15 -23.12 11.63
N PRO A 157 3.10 -22.79 10.84
CA PRO A 157 2.02 -23.71 10.51
C PRO A 157 2.57 -25.04 9.98
N GLU A 158 1.96 -26.14 10.42
CA GLU A 158 2.45 -27.51 10.24
C GLU A 158 2.76 -27.85 8.76
N TYR A 159 2.01 -27.29 7.81
CA TYR A 159 2.17 -27.51 6.37
C TYR A 159 3.46 -26.92 5.75
N LEU A 160 4.22 -26.11 6.49
CA LEU A 160 5.52 -25.57 6.06
C LEU A 160 6.72 -26.35 6.59
N ARG A 161 6.50 -27.34 7.48
CA ARG A 161 7.59 -28.17 8.03
C ARG A 161 8.03 -29.27 7.07
N ASP A 162 7.15 -29.69 6.16
CA ASP A 162 7.40 -30.81 5.24
C ASP A 162 8.37 -30.51 4.10
N VAL A 163 8.79 -29.24 3.91
CA VAL A 163 9.70 -28.86 2.81
C VAL A 163 11.17 -28.96 3.22
N THR A 164 11.49 -28.92 4.52
CA THR A 164 12.88 -28.89 4.99
C THR A 164 13.50 -30.26 5.28
N GLU A 165 12.75 -31.36 5.20
CA GLU A 165 13.25 -32.70 5.52
C GLU A 165 13.57 -33.58 4.29
N ASN A 166 13.40 -33.06 3.07
CA ASN A 166 13.68 -33.81 1.82
C ASN A 166 14.67 -33.11 0.88
N SER A 167 15.61 -32.33 1.40
CA SER A 167 16.75 -31.78 0.65
C SER A 167 18.06 -32.11 1.32
#